data_AF-A0A1Q2LG07-F1
#
_entry.id   AF-A0A1Q2LG07-F1
#
_cell.length_a   1.000
_cell.length_b   1.000
_cell.length_c   1.000
_cell.angle_alpha   90.00
_cell.angle_beta   90.00
_cell.angle_gamma   90.00
#
_symmetry.space_group_name_H-M   'P 1'
#
loop_
_entity.id
_entity.type
_entity.pdbx_description
1 polymer ?
#
loop_
_entity_poly.entity_id
_entity_poly.type
_entity_poly.pdbx_seq_one_letter_code
_entity_poly.pdbx_strand_id
1 'polypeptide(L)'
;MLLKSVFIGFLSLAILHADTLKECKNETDKMSGCAEREYYKNGNLEFETPYKNDKREGIAKGYYESGNLWSEIPYKNGKYDGIVKWYNESGNLWKEIPYKNGETEGIEKWYYQNGNLKEEIPYKNGKVDGIAKEYYEKGKLASETPYKNGKREGIEKSYYENGNLGVETPYKNGKIEGIAKVYYKNGNLWRETPYKNDKIEGIAKQYYENGNLNIEIPFKNDKIEGIARRYYDNGNLVIEVSYKNDELHGDLKYYTEDGKLLALVKAENGRITSGKCFNDKVLTDKEIDEINMNDIEKAIVYLKEICLKESDSK
;
A
#
# COMPACT_ATOMS: atom_id res chain seq x y z
N MET A 1 -42.70 -5.33 -59.01
CA MET A 1 -43.93 -5.06 -58.23
C MET A 1 -43.52 -4.95 -56.77
N LEU A 2 -43.27 -3.75 -56.25
CA LEU A 2 -44.26 -2.88 -55.61
C LEU A 2 -44.89 -3.54 -54.37
N LEU A 3 -44.40 -3.24 -53.16
CA LEU A 3 -45.06 -2.24 -52.31
C LEU A 3 -44.17 -1.81 -51.14
N LYS A 4 -44.11 -0.49 -50.95
CA LYS A 4 -43.55 0.22 -49.81
C LYS A 4 -44.37 -0.10 -48.56
N SER A 5 -43.73 -0.21 -47.40
CA SER A 5 -44.36 0.07 -46.10
C SER A 5 -43.29 0.54 -45.13
N VAL A 6 -43.21 1.86 -45.03
CA VAL A 6 -42.46 2.60 -44.04
C VAL A 6 -43.26 2.54 -42.74
N PHE A 7 -42.76 1.84 -41.72
CA PHE A 7 -43.28 1.97 -40.36
C PHE A 7 -42.48 3.05 -39.64
N ILE A 8 -43.01 4.27 -39.66
CA ILE A 8 -42.61 5.33 -38.73
C ILE A 8 -43.16 4.93 -37.36
N GLY A 9 -42.32 4.25 -36.59
CA GLY A 9 -42.55 4.08 -35.16
C GLY A 9 -42.35 5.44 -34.51
N PHE A 10 -43.46 6.10 -34.16
CA PHE A 10 -43.48 7.26 -33.29
C PHE A 10 -42.76 6.91 -31.98
N LEU A 11 -41.51 7.36 -31.83
CA LEU A 11 -40.91 7.52 -30.51
C LEU A 11 -41.77 8.56 -29.79
N SER A 12 -42.67 8.11 -28.93
CA SER A 12 -43.28 8.98 -27.92
C SER A 12 -42.16 9.40 -26.97
N LEU A 13 -41.48 10.49 -27.31
CA LEU A 13 -40.63 11.23 -26.39
C LEU A 13 -41.57 11.78 -25.31
N ALA A 14 -41.84 10.97 -24.29
CA ALA A 14 -42.36 11.48 -23.05
C ALA A 14 -41.26 12.35 -22.46
N ILE A 15 -41.31 13.65 -22.75
CA ILE A 15 -40.57 14.68 -22.04
C ILE A 15 -41.07 14.59 -20.61
N LEU A 16 -40.37 13.80 -19.79
CA LEU A 16 -40.43 13.94 -18.34
C LEU A 16 -39.99 15.38 -18.09
N HIS A 17 -40.97 16.26 -17.90
CA HIS A 17 -40.71 17.57 -17.35
C HIS A 17 -40.15 17.29 -15.97
N ALA A 18 -38.83 17.42 -15.81
CA ALA A 18 -38.28 17.62 -14.49
C ALA A 18 -38.91 18.92 -14.02
N ASP A 19 -39.90 18.83 -13.13
CA ASP A 19 -40.60 20.00 -12.60
C ASP A 19 -39.54 20.92 -12.01
N THR A 20 -39.26 22.01 -12.72
CA THR A 20 -38.29 23.01 -12.27
C THR A 20 -38.86 23.65 -11.02
N LEU A 21 -38.24 23.39 -9.87
CA LEU A 21 -38.68 23.96 -8.60
C LEU A 21 -38.62 25.50 -8.67
N LYS A 22 -39.68 26.16 -8.20
CA LYS A 22 -39.69 27.61 -8.01
C LYS A 22 -38.53 28.02 -7.09
N GLU A 23 -37.98 29.21 -7.30
CA GLU A 23 -36.94 29.75 -6.43
C GLU A 23 -37.52 30.11 -5.05
N CYS A 24 -36.80 29.79 -3.98
CA CYS A 24 -37.18 30.15 -2.63
C CYS A 24 -37.04 31.67 -2.43
N LYS A 25 -38.13 32.38 -2.10
CA LYS A 25 -38.07 33.82 -1.76
C LYS A 25 -38.19 34.10 -0.27
N ASN A 26 -38.76 33.16 0.49
CA ASN A 26 -38.95 33.26 1.93
C ASN A 26 -39.10 31.85 2.56
N GLU A 27 -39.19 31.79 3.88
CA GLU A 27 -39.35 30.53 4.63
C GLU A 27 -40.66 29.78 4.31
N THR A 28 -41.72 30.49 3.90
CA THR A 28 -42.98 29.84 3.51
C THR A 28 -42.82 29.05 2.20
N ASP A 29 -41.96 29.51 1.30
CA ASP A 29 -41.59 28.74 0.11
C ASP A 29 -40.83 27.47 0.49
N LYS A 30 -39.86 27.53 1.42
CA LYS A 30 -39.11 26.36 1.90
C LYS A 30 -40.01 25.33 2.59
N MET A 31 -41.06 25.80 3.25
CA MET A 31 -42.06 24.93 3.85
C MET A 31 -42.92 24.21 2.81
N SER A 32 -43.34 24.91 1.74
CA SER A 32 -44.20 24.36 0.67
C SER A 32 -43.47 23.56 -0.41
N GLY A 33 -42.19 23.82 -0.64
CA GLY A 33 -41.40 23.24 -1.73
C GLY A 33 -40.81 24.32 -2.64
N CYS A 34 -39.48 24.45 -2.68
CA CYS A 34 -38.76 25.37 -3.57
C CYS A 34 -37.29 24.94 -3.71
N ALA A 35 -36.53 25.63 -4.55
CA ALA A 35 -35.08 25.51 -4.61
C ALA A 35 -34.40 26.85 -4.27
N GLU A 36 -33.47 26.82 -3.34
CA GLU A 36 -32.58 27.94 -3.03
C GLU A 36 -31.45 27.93 -4.07
N ARG A 37 -31.17 29.08 -4.69
CA ARG A 37 -30.16 29.22 -5.73
C ARG A 37 -29.11 30.24 -5.35
N GLU A 38 -27.87 29.88 -5.57
CA GLU A 38 -26.70 30.75 -5.40
C GLU A 38 -26.02 30.90 -6.76
N TYR A 39 -25.48 32.08 -7.04
CA TYR A 39 -24.92 32.42 -8.35
C TYR A 39 -23.52 33.02 -8.21
N TYR A 40 -22.65 32.70 -9.16
CA TYR A 40 -21.37 33.34 -9.33
C TYR A 40 -21.51 34.84 -9.69
N LYS A 41 -20.42 35.59 -9.55
CA LYS A 41 -20.37 37.01 -9.93
C LYS A 41 -20.73 37.27 -11.40
N ASN A 42 -20.51 36.30 -12.27
CA ASN A 42 -20.85 36.37 -13.69
C ASN A 42 -22.34 36.06 -13.99
N GLY A 43 -23.11 35.69 -12.97
CA GLY A 43 -24.54 35.35 -13.08
C GLY A 43 -24.84 33.87 -13.33
N ASN A 44 -23.82 33.03 -13.53
CA ASN A 44 -24.01 31.58 -13.68
C ASN A 44 -24.42 30.95 -12.36
N LEU A 45 -25.32 29.96 -12.42
CA LEU A 45 -25.76 29.20 -11.26
C LEU A 45 -24.57 28.47 -10.64
N GLU A 46 -24.36 28.64 -9.34
CA GLU A 46 -23.31 27.98 -8.55
C GLU A 46 -23.90 26.79 -7.78
N PHE A 47 -25.05 26.98 -7.13
CA PHE A 47 -25.76 25.93 -6.42
C PHE A 47 -27.27 26.02 -6.60
N GLU A 48 -27.91 24.85 -6.61
CA GLU A 48 -29.36 24.70 -6.47
C GLU A 48 -29.64 23.68 -5.36
N THR A 49 -30.30 24.12 -4.27
CA THR A 49 -30.64 23.26 -3.12
C THR A 49 -32.15 23.18 -2.93
N PRO A 50 -32.77 22.03 -3.21
CA PRO A 50 -34.19 21.79 -2.95
C PRO A 50 -34.54 21.77 -1.45
N TYR A 51 -35.61 22.46 -1.07
CA TYR A 51 -36.21 22.46 0.27
C TYR A 51 -37.67 22.03 0.24
N LYS A 52 -38.10 21.32 1.27
CA LYS A 52 -39.50 20.99 1.57
C LYS A 52 -39.65 20.83 3.09
N ASN A 53 -40.76 21.31 3.66
CA ASN A 53 -40.98 21.31 5.12
C ASN A 53 -39.82 21.96 5.89
N ASP A 54 -39.25 23.04 5.34
CA ASP A 54 -38.13 23.78 5.94
C ASP A 54 -36.85 22.93 6.15
N LYS A 55 -36.71 21.88 5.34
CA LYS A 55 -35.53 20.99 5.33
C LYS A 55 -35.10 20.73 3.91
N ARG A 56 -33.81 20.49 3.71
CA ARG A 56 -33.29 20.05 2.41
C ARG A 56 -33.93 18.70 2.05
N GLU A 57 -34.50 18.60 0.86
CA GLU A 57 -35.28 17.44 0.40
C GLU A 57 -35.18 17.33 -1.12
N GLY A 58 -34.56 16.27 -1.62
CA GLY A 58 -34.24 16.09 -3.04
C GLY A 58 -32.74 16.21 -3.32
N ILE A 59 -32.35 16.40 -4.57
CA ILE A 59 -30.94 16.42 -4.97
C ILE A 59 -30.47 17.87 -5.10
N ALA A 60 -29.57 18.29 -4.22
CA ALA A 60 -28.85 19.54 -4.40
C ALA A 60 -27.76 19.37 -5.46
N LYS A 61 -27.56 20.40 -6.28
CA LYS A 61 -26.61 20.37 -7.40
C LYS A 61 -25.66 21.56 -7.31
N GLY A 62 -24.39 21.31 -7.51
CA GLY A 62 -23.36 22.34 -7.64
C GLY A 62 -22.79 22.37 -9.05
N TYR A 63 -22.55 23.57 -9.59
CA TYR A 63 -22.04 23.80 -10.94
C TYR A 63 -20.78 24.66 -10.90
N TYR A 64 -19.87 24.39 -11.82
CA TYR A 64 -18.65 25.18 -12.01
C TYR A 64 -19.02 26.51 -12.66
N GLU A 65 -18.10 27.47 -12.65
CA GLU A 65 -18.31 28.75 -13.32
C GLU A 65 -18.57 28.58 -14.83
N SER A 66 -18.06 27.50 -15.44
CA SER A 66 -18.34 27.09 -16.82
C SER A 66 -19.78 26.60 -17.07
N GLY A 67 -20.54 26.33 -16.01
CA GLY A 67 -21.88 25.72 -16.05
C GLY A 67 -21.89 24.19 -15.96
N ASN A 68 -20.73 23.54 -15.97
CA ASN A 68 -20.65 22.08 -15.84
C ASN A 68 -20.98 21.65 -14.40
N LEU A 69 -21.74 20.55 -14.25
CA LEU A 69 -22.07 20.00 -12.93
C LEU A 69 -20.81 19.46 -12.24
N TRP A 70 -20.61 19.77 -10.96
CA TRP A 70 -19.52 19.23 -10.15
C TRP A 70 -19.97 18.47 -8.92
N SER A 71 -21.23 18.61 -8.49
CA SER A 71 -21.77 17.79 -7.40
C SER A 71 -23.26 17.50 -7.51
N GLU A 72 -23.64 16.32 -7.00
CA GLU A 72 -25.03 15.93 -6.72
C GLU A 72 -25.09 15.40 -5.29
N ILE A 73 -25.90 16.02 -4.44
CA ILE A 73 -26.01 15.70 -3.01
C ILE A 73 -27.47 15.39 -2.70
N PRO A 74 -27.85 14.11 -2.56
CA PRO A 74 -29.22 13.74 -2.22
C PRO A 74 -29.49 13.96 -0.74
N TYR A 75 -30.55 14.72 -0.45
CA TYR A 75 -31.05 15.00 0.89
C TYR A 75 -32.42 14.37 1.12
N LYS A 76 -32.61 13.87 2.34
CA LYS A 76 -33.90 13.48 2.88
C LYS A 76 -34.02 14.01 4.30
N ASN A 77 -35.05 14.80 4.58
CA ASN A 77 -35.27 15.44 5.88
C ASN A 77 -34.03 16.20 6.41
N GLY A 78 -33.31 16.89 5.53
CA GLY A 78 -32.13 17.69 5.88
C GLY A 78 -30.83 16.91 6.06
N LYS A 79 -30.83 15.58 5.88
CA LYS A 79 -29.64 14.72 5.98
C LYS A 79 -29.28 14.13 4.64
N TYR A 80 -28.00 13.80 4.42
CA TYR A 80 -27.58 13.07 3.23
C TYR A 80 -28.20 11.68 3.22
N ASP A 81 -28.90 11.33 2.14
CA ASP A 81 -29.57 10.03 2.01
C ASP A 81 -29.62 9.64 0.53
N GLY A 82 -28.74 8.74 0.13
CA GLY A 82 -28.44 8.39 -1.26
C GLY A 82 -26.95 8.52 -1.58
N ILE A 83 -26.61 8.48 -2.87
CA ILE A 83 -25.22 8.55 -3.33
C ILE A 83 -24.87 9.99 -3.65
N VAL A 84 -23.94 10.56 -2.88
CA VAL A 84 -23.31 11.85 -3.20
C VAL A 84 -22.30 11.62 -4.30
N LYS A 85 -22.32 12.47 -5.33
CA LYS A 85 -21.43 12.37 -6.50
C LYS A 85 -20.67 13.66 -6.70
N TRP A 86 -19.42 13.54 -7.15
CA TRP A 86 -18.62 14.66 -7.61
C TRP A 86 -18.06 14.39 -8.99
N TYR A 87 -18.05 15.43 -9.82
CA TYR A 87 -17.55 15.40 -11.19
C TYR A 87 -16.41 16.41 -11.33
N ASN A 88 -15.49 16.15 -12.25
CA ASN A 88 -14.46 17.11 -12.62
C ASN A 88 -14.99 18.11 -13.68
N GLU A 89 -14.19 19.14 -14.00
CA GLU A 89 -14.57 20.18 -14.97
C GLU A 89 -14.92 19.62 -16.37
N SER A 90 -14.37 18.46 -16.74
CA SER A 90 -14.68 17.77 -17.99
C SER A 90 -15.97 16.95 -17.95
N GLY A 91 -16.67 16.92 -16.81
CA GLY A 91 -17.90 16.17 -16.58
C GLY A 91 -17.69 14.70 -16.20
N ASN A 92 -16.44 14.25 -16.03
CA ASN A 92 -16.17 12.87 -15.63
C ASN A 92 -16.40 12.72 -14.13
N LEU A 93 -17.09 11.64 -13.75
CA LEU A 93 -17.29 11.26 -12.37
C LEU A 93 -15.93 11.01 -11.70
N TRP A 94 -15.69 11.70 -10.59
CA TRP A 94 -14.45 11.63 -9.83
C TRP A 94 -14.61 10.84 -8.53
N LYS A 95 -15.79 10.94 -7.91
CA LYS A 95 -16.05 10.35 -6.59
C LYS A 95 -17.52 10.05 -6.36
N GLU A 96 -17.83 8.95 -5.68
CA GLU A 96 -19.17 8.62 -5.17
C GLU A 96 -19.09 8.17 -3.71
N ILE A 97 -19.95 8.69 -2.85
CA ILE A 97 -20.07 8.26 -1.45
C ILE A 97 -21.53 7.97 -1.13
N PRO A 98 -21.88 6.73 -0.74
CA PRO A 98 -23.23 6.40 -0.31
C PRO A 98 -23.47 6.80 1.15
N TYR A 99 -24.55 7.52 1.38
CA TYR A 99 -25.04 7.93 2.69
C TYR A 99 -26.41 7.34 2.98
N LYS A 100 -26.67 7.06 4.25
CA LYS A 100 -27.97 6.69 4.79
C LYS A 100 -28.20 7.47 6.08
N ASN A 101 -29.25 8.29 6.12
CA ASN A 101 -29.56 9.15 7.28
C ASN A 101 -28.38 10.01 7.80
N GLY A 102 -27.51 10.48 6.90
CA GLY A 102 -26.36 11.33 7.21
C GLY A 102 -25.05 10.60 7.55
N GLU A 103 -25.07 9.27 7.63
CA GLU A 103 -23.87 8.45 7.87
C GLU A 103 -23.47 7.70 6.60
N THR A 104 -22.17 7.44 6.39
CA THR A 104 -21.71 6.65 5.25
C THR A 104 -22.07 5.17 5.43
N GLU A 105 -22.67 4.58 4.39
CA GLU A 105 -23.16 3.20 4.39
C GLU A 105 -23.11 2.65 2.95
N GLY A 106 -22.26 1.66 2.69
CA GLY A 106 -22.03 1.11 1.36
C GLY A 106 -20.60 1.34 0.87
N ILE A 107 -20.37 1.30 -0.45
CA ILE A 107 -19.02 1.41 -1.03
C ILE A 107 -18.79 2.83 -1.54
N GLU A 108 -17.86 3.54 -0.91
CA GLU A 108 -17.27 4.76 -1.47
C GLU A 108 -16.36 4.40 -2.65
N LYS A 109 -16.47 5.16 -3.75
CA LYS A 109 -15.72 4.93 -4.97
C LYS A 109 -14.98 6.17 -5.43
N TRP A 110 -13.77 5.96 -5.92
CA TRP A 110 -12.95 6.97 -6.58
C TRP A 110 -12.62 6.55 -7.98
N TYR A 111 -12.50 7.50 -8.89
CA TYR A 111 -12.23 7.24 -10.31
C TYR A 111 -11.04 8.05 -10.80
N TYR A 112 -10.28 7.47 -11.74
CA TYR A 112 -9.27 8.15 -12.52
C TYR A 112 -9.88 9.13 -13.52
N GLN A 113 -9.08 10.03 -14.09
CA GLN A 113 -9.55 10.98 -15.10
C GLN A 113 -10.13 10.30 -16.35
N ASN A 114 -9.64 9.10 -16.68
CA ASN A 114 -10.14 8.27 -17.78
C ASN A 114 -11.46 7.54 -17.47
N GLY A 115 -12.02 7.70 -16.26
CA GLY A 115 -13.26 7.06 -15.80
C GLY A 115 -13.07 5.67 -15.21
N ASN A 116 -11.85 5.10 -15.22
CA ASN A 116 -11.60 3.80 -14.61
C ASN A 116 -11.66 3.92 -13.08
N LEU A 117 -12.17 2.86 -12.45
CA LEU A 117 -12.24 2.75 -11.01
C LEU A 117 -10.82 2.78 -10.42
N LYS A 118 -10.63 3.62 -9.41
CA LYS A 118 -9.36 3.81 -8.68
C LYS A 118 -9.41 3.13 -7.33
N GLU A 119 -10.48 3.34 -6.57
CA GLU A 119 -10.60 2.84 -5.19
C GLU A 119 -12.04 2.43 -4.87
N GLU A 120 -12.19 1.40 -4.04
CA GLU A 120 -13.44 0.98 -3.40
C GLU A 120 -13.21 0.88 -1.90
N ILE A 121 -13.97 1.64 -1.11
CA ILE A 121 -13.83 1.69 0.35
C ILE A 121 -15.19 1.34 0.97
N PRO A 122 -15.34 0.16 1.58
CA PRO A 122 -16.61 -0.24 2.17
C PRO A 122 -16.80 0.41 3.54
N TYR A 123 -17.92 1.09 3.71
CA TYR A 123 -18.37 1.72 4.95
C TYR A 123 -19.60 1.01 5.51
N LYS A 124 -19.62 0.89 6.84
CA LYS A 124 -20.75 0.44 7.63
C LYS A 124 -20.85 1.29 8.89
N ASN A 125 -22.00 1.92 9.13
CA ASN A 125 -22.22 2.83 10.26
C ASN A 125 -21.11 3.90 10.40
N GLY A 126 -20.74 4.54 9.29
CA GLY A 126 -19.72 5.60 9.31
C GLY A 126 -18.27 5.14 9.43
N LYS A 127 -17.99 3.82 9.50
CA LYS A 127 -16.63 3.27 9.64
C LYS A 127 -16.29 2.35 8.49
N VAL A 128 -15.01 2.32 8.10
CA VAL A 128 -14.53 1.36 7.10
C VAL A 128 -14.66 -0.07 7.66
N ASP A 129 -15.41 -0.93 6.97
CA ASP A 129 -15.67 -2.31 7.39
C ASP A 129 -15.86 -3.19 6.15
N GLY A 130 -14.95 -4.14 5.95
CA GLY A 130 -14.83 -4.93 4.72
C GLY A 130 -13.45 -4.78 4.07
N ILE A 131 -13.33 -5.20 2.81
CA ILE A 131 -12.07 -5.13 2.06
C ILE A 131 -12.07 -3.86 1.22
N ALA A 132 -11.19 -2.92 1.55
CA ALA A 132 -10.88 -1.79 0.69
C ALA A 132 -9.98 -2.27 -0.47
N LYS A 133 -10.21 -1.75 -1.67
CA LYS A 133 -9.47 -2.12 -2.87
C LYS A 133 -8.96 -0.89 -3.59
N GLU A 134 -7.75 -0.97 -4.11
CA GLU A 134 -7.19 0.02 -5.03
C GLU A 134 -6.85 -0.67 -6.34
N TYR A 135 -6.99 0.07 -7.44
CA TYR A 135 -6.76 -0.42 -8.78
C TYR A 135 -5.75 0.50 -9.48
N TYR A 136 -4.90 -0.10 -10.31
CA TYR A 136 -4.10 0.62 -11.28
C TYR A 136 -4.99 1.29 -12.32
N GLU A 137 -4.47 2.32 -12.99
CA GLU A 137 -5.22 3.09 -13.99
C GLU A 137 -5.75 2.24 -15.16
N LYS A 138 -5.14 1.07 -15.43
CA LYS A 138 -5.60 0.09 -16.43
C LYS A 138 -6.65 -0.90 -15.89
N GLY A 139 -7.16 -0.68 -14.67
CA GLY A 139 -8.21 -1.48 -14.03
C GLY A 139 -7.73 -2.76 -13.33
N LYS A 140 -6.42 -3.06 -13.33
CA LYS A 140 -5.88 -4.20 -12.57
C LYS A 140 -5.86 -3.88 -11.08
N LEU A 141 -6.16 -4.86 -10.25
CA LEU A 141 -6.07 -4.73 -8.79
C LEU A 141 -4.64 -4.41 -8.36
N ALA A 142 -4.47 -3.35 -7.57
CA ALA A 142 -3.21 -2.89 -7.03
C ALA A 142 -3.05 -3.27 -5.56
N SER A 143 -4.13 -3.22 -4.77
CA SER A 143 -4.09 -3.60 -3.36
C SER A 143 -5.45 -4.03 -2.82
N GLU A 144 -5.42 -4.83 -1.75
CA GLU A 144 -6.57 -5.22 -0.93
C GLU A 144 -6.21 -5.06 0.54
N THR A 145 -6.96 -4.23 1.26
CA THR A 145 -6.72 -3.98 2.68
C THR A 145 -7.99 -4.32 3.47
N PRO A 146 -7.98 -5.37 4.31
CA PRO A 146 -9.13 -5.76 5.10
C PRO A 146 -9.26 -4.88 6.36
N TYR A 147 -10.46 -4.37 6.59
CA TYR A 147 -10.84 -3.54 7.73
C TYR A 147 -11.99 -4.16 8.52
N LYS A 148 -11.98 -3.93 9.83
CA LYS A 148 -13.06 -4.23 10.75
C LYS A 148 -13.24 -3.06 11.72
N ASN A 149 -14.42 -2.45 11.73
CA ASN A 149 -14.74 -1.28 12.56
C ASN A 149 -13.69 -0.14 12.50
N GLY A 150 -13.18 0.15 11.29
CA GLY A 150 -12.21 1.22 11.04
C GLY A 150 -10.75 0.87 11.34
N LYS A 151 -10.43 -0.38 11.71
CA LYS A 151 -9.06 -0.85 11.93
C LYS A 151 -8.69 -1.94 10.94
N ARG A 152 -7.44 -1.99 10.48
CA ARG A 152 -6.92 -3.09 9.66
C ARG A 152 -6.97 -4.40 10.44
N GLU A 153 -7.52 -5.45 9.83
CA GLU A 153 -7.73 -6.76 10.45
C GLU A 153 -7.68 -7.84 9.38
N GLY A 154 -6.63 -8.68 9.38
CA GLY A 154 -6.38 -9.69 8.34
C GLY A 154 -5.12 -9.36 7.52
N ILE A 155 -4.99 -9.99 6.35
CA ILE A 155 -3.80 -9.83 5.50
C ILE A 155 -4.05 -8.75 4.46
N GLU A 156 -3.31 -7.65 4.55
CA GLU A 156 -3.20 -6.67 3.47
C GLU A 156 -2.33 -7.24 2.36
N LYS A 157 -2.75 -7.04 1.10
CA LYS A 157 -2.04 -7.50 -0.09
C LYS A 157 -1.81 -6.34 -1.04
N SER A 158 -0.63 -6.28 -1.65
CA SER A 158 -0.39 -5.44 -2.82
C SER A 158 0.19 -6.25 -3.96
N TYR A 159 -0.15 -5.87 -5.18
CA TYR A 159 0.18 -6.59 -6.41
C TYR A 159 1.03 -5.70 -7.29
N TYR A 160 1.86 -6.29 -8.13
CA TYR A 160 2.54 -5.61 -9.23
C TYR A 160 1.56 -5.39 -10.40
N GLU A 161 1.88 -4.46 -11.31
CA GLU A 161 1.08 -4.25 -12.53
C GLU A 161 0.95 -5.48 -13.45
N ASN A 162 1.86 -6.46 -13.33
CA ASN A 162 1.73 -7.73 -14.04
C ASN A 162 0.66 -8.66 -13.42
N GLY A 163 0.16 -8.35 -12.23
CA GLY A 163 -0.83 -9.12 -11.47
C GLY A 163 -0.24 -10.05 -10.41
N ASN A 164 1.09 -10.18 -10.36
CA ASN A 164 1.74 -11.01 -9.35
C ASN A 164 1.69 -10.31 -7.99
N LEU A 165 1.54 -11.10 -6.93
CA LEU A 165 1.59 -10.63 -5.55
C LEU A 165 2.97 -10.01 -5.28
N GLY A 166 2.99 -8.81 -4.71
CA GLY A 166 4.19 -8.09 -4.35
C GLY A 166 4.44 -8.07 -2.84
N VAL A 167 3.41 -7.84 -2.04
CA VAL A 167 3.52 -7.76 -0.56
C VAL A 167 2.32 -8.42 0.11
N GLU A 168 2.58 -9.10 1.23
CA GLU A 168 1.56 -9.49 2.21
C GLU A 168 1.95 -8.96 3.59
N THR A 169 1.04 -8.24 4.25
CA THR A 169 1.27 -7.71 5.60
C THR A 169 0.11 -8.11 6.52
N PRO A 170 0.36 -8.95 7.55
CA PRO A 170 -0.69 -9.37 8.45
C PRO A 170 -0.96 -8.30 9.52
N TYR A 171 -2.22 -7.91 9.65
CA TYR A 171 -2.70 -6.95 10.65
C TYR A 171 -3.65 -7.59 11.66
N LYS A 172 -3.53 -7.16 12.91
CA LYS A 172 -4.45 -7.47 14.01
C LYS A 172 -4.69 -6.19 14.82
N ASN A 173 -5.96 -5.77 14.92
CA ASN A 173 -6.37 -4.55 15.62
C ASN A 173 -5.61 -3.28 15.15
N GLY A 174 -5.30 -3.20 13.87
CA GLY A 174 -4.57 -2.07 13.26
C GLY A 174 -3.06 -2.11 13.40
N LYS A 175 -2.48 -3.16 14.02
CA LYS A 175 -1.03 -3.36 14.16
C LYS A 175 -0.55 -4.54 13.33
N ILE A 176 0.68 -4.50 12.84
CA ILE A 176 1.31 -5.63 12.16
C ILE A 176 1.59 -6.73 13.20
N GLU A 177 1.10 -7.94 12.93
CA GLU A 177 1.22 -9.10 13.81
C GLU A 177 1.33 -10.37 12.95
N GLY A 178 2.50 -11.01 12.95
CA GLY A 178 2.82 -12.16 12.10
C GLY A 178 3.94 -11.89 11.11
N ILE A 179 4.08 -12.71 10.08
CA ILE A 179 5.16 -12.61 9.10
C ILE A 179 4.70 -11.78 7.90
N ALA A 180 5.31 -10.61 7.71
CA ALA A 180 5.16 -9.85 6.47
C ALA A 180 6.06 -10.46 5.39
N LYS A 181 5.55 -10.55 4.16
CA LYS A 181 6.24 -11.15 3.03
C LYS A 181 6.35 -10.17 1.89
N VAL A 182 7.49 -10.17 1.21
CA VAL A 182 7.70 -9.43 -0.03
C VAL A 182 8.19 -10.41 -1.09
N TYR A 183 7.67 -10.27 -2.30
CA TYR A 183 7.92 -11.15 -3.41
C TYR A 183 8.61 -10.38 -4.53
N TYR A 184 9.39 -11.07 -5.36
CA TYR A 184 9.90 -10.56 -6.61
C TYR A 184 8.79 -10.46 -7.67
N LYS A 185 9.01 -9.69 -8.73
CA LYS A 185 8.06 -9.59 -9.86
C LYS A 185 7.77 -10.93 -10.54
N ASN A 186 8.67 -11.91 -10.44
CA ASN A 186 8.47 -13.26 -10.97
C ASN A 186 7.62 -14.16 -10.05
N GLY A 187 7.24 -13.67 -8.86
CA GLY A 187 6.43 -14.40 -7.87
C GLY A 187 7.24 -15.14 -6.80
N ASN A 188 8.56 -15.21 -6.92
CA ASN A 188 9.41 -15.86 -5.91
C ASN A 188 9.50 -14.99 -4.66
N LEU A 189 9.58 -15.63 -3.49
CA LEU A 189 9.71 -14.94 -2.22
C LEU A 189 11.06 -14.21 -2.16
N TRP A 190 11.04 -12.92 -1.84
CA TRP A 190 12.25 -12.11 -1.63
C TRP A 190 12.58 -11.96 -0.15
N ARG A 191 11.58 -11.69 0.68
CA ARG A 191 11.80 -11.35 2.09
C ARG A 191 10.67 -11.81 3.00
N GLU A 192 11.03 -12.27 4.19
CA GLU A 192 10.13 -12.50 5.32
C GLU A 192 10.59 -11.66 6.51
N THR A 193 9.65 -10.96 7.16
CA THR A 193 9.94 -10.14 8.33
C THR A 193 8.90 -10.44 9.41
N PRO A 194 9.29 -11.04 10.55
CA PRO A 194 8.36 -11.36 11.62
C PRO A 194 8.10 -10.13 12.49
N TYR A 195 6.83 -9.80 12.66
CA TYR A 195 6.36 -8.68 13.47
C TYR A 195 5.52 -9.14 14.65
N LYS A 196 5.66 -8.43 15.76
CA LYS A 196 4.82 -8.54 16.95
C LYS A 196 4.52 -7.13 17.47
N ASN A 197 3.26 -6.73 17.43
CA ASN A 197 2.81 -5.37 17.78
C ASN A 197 3.63 -4.26 17.08
N ASP A 198 3.71 -4.31 15.75
CA ASP A 198 4.46 -3.36 14.89
C ASP A 198 5.99 -3.41 15.01
N LYS A 199 6.54 -4.23 15.91
CA LYS A 199 7.99 -4.40 16.08
C LYS A 199 8.50 -5.67 15.44
N ILE A 200 9.68 -5.64 14.84
CA ILE A 200 10.35 -6.84 14.33
C ILE A 200 10.81 -7.69 15.52
N GLU A 201 10.37 -8.94 15.55
CA GLU A 201 10.64 -9.91 16.62
C GLU A 201 10.80 -11.31 16.02
N GLY A 202 12.01 -11.86 16.05
CA GLY A 202 12.35 -13.14 15.43
C GLY A 202 13.36 -13.01 14.29
N ILE A 203 13.45 -14.01 13.41
CA ILE A 203 14.44 -14.04 12.34
C ILE A 203 13.83 -13.51 11.05
N ALA A 204 14.32 -12.37 10.58
CA ALA A 204 14.03 -11.88 9.23
C ALA A 204 14.89 -12.64 8.22
N LYS A 205 14.30 -12.99 7.08
CA LYS A 205 14.96 -13.77 6.03
C LYS A 205 14.90 -13.04 4.71
N GLN A 206 15.97 -13.12 3.92
CA GLN A 206 15.99 -12.71 2.52
C GLN A 206 16.42 -13.89 1.66
N TYR A 207 15.89 -13.95 0.46
CA TYR A 207 16.11 -15.02 -0.50
C TYR A 207 16.60 -14.43 -1.82
N TYR A 208 17.43 -15.19 -2.53
CA TYR A 208 17.79 -14.92 -3.91
C TYR A 208 16.57 -15.13 -4.83
N GLU A 209 16.63 -14.58 -6.05
CA GLU A 209 15.58 -14.78 -7.05
C GLU A 209 15.36 -16.25 -7.42
N ASN A 210 16.37 -17.12 -7.25
CA ASN A 210 16.24 -18.57 -7.46
C ASN A 210 15.55 -19.31 -6.30
N GLY A 211 15.19 -18.59 -5.22
CA GLY A 211 14.53 -19.13 -4.02
C GLY A 211 15.49 -19.60 -2.92
N ASN A 212 16.80 -19.60 -3.16
CA ASN A 212 17.77 -19.99 -2.13
C ASN A 212 17.89 -18.92 -1.05
N LEU A 213 18.08 -19.33 0.20
CA LEU A 213 18.25 -18.43 1.32
C LEU A 213 19.52 -17.59 1.10
N ASN A 214 19.40 -16.27 1.24
CA ASN A 214 20.49 -15.33 1.06
C ASN A 214 20.98 -14.78 2.41
N ILE A 215 20.06 -14.37 3.28
CA ILE A 215 20.39 -13.72 4.56
C ILE A 215 19.38 -14.14 5.64
N GLU A 216 19.87 -14.33 6.87
CA GLU A 216 19.08 -14.39 8.10
C GLU A 216 19.57 -13.31 9.09
N ILE A 217 18.64 -12.53 9.66
CA ILE A 217 18.96 -11.49 10.65
C ILE A 217 18.03 -11.67 11.86
N PRO A 218 18.58 -12.00 13.05
CA PRO A 218 17.77 -12.13 14.26
C PRO A 218 17.49 -10.76 14.87
N PHE A 219 16.20 -10.48 15.10
CA PHE A 219 15.71 -9.26 15.72
C PHE A 219 15.04 -9.56 17.06
N LYS A 220 15.22 -8.63 18.01
CA LYS A 220 14.52 -8.57 19.28
C LYS A 220 14.14 -7.11 19.56
N ASN A 221 12.84 -6.82 19.58
CA ASN A 221 12.31 -5.46 19.71
C ASN A 221 12.98 -4.45 18.75
N ASP A 222 12.93 -4.75 17.45
CA ASP A 222 13.50 -3.93 16.36
C ASP A 222 15.04 -3.85 16.30
N LYS A 223 15.75 -4.41 17.28
CA LYS A 223 17.21 -4.45 17.31
C LYS A 223 17.75 -5.78 16.86
N ILE A 224 18.86 -5.78 16.13
CA ILE A 224 19.59 -7.00 15.79
C ILE A 224 20.24 -7.56 17.06
N GLU A 225 19.90 -8.80 17.39
CA GLU A 225 20.36 -9.49 18.60
C GLU A 225 20.60 -10.98 18.27
N GLY A 226 21.85 -11.42 18.30
CA GLY A 226 22.25 -12.78 17.97
C GLY A 226 23.10 -12.87 16.70
N ILE A 227 23.09 -14.04 16.05
CA ILE A 227 23.96 -14.33 14.91
C ILE A 227 23.19 -14.11 13.61
N ALA A 228 23.56 -13.08 12.86
CA ALA A 228 23.16 -12.90 11.47
C ALA A 228 23.99 -13.80 10.55
N ARG A 229 23.38 -14.30 9.47
CA ARG A 229 24.03 -15.19 8.51
C ARG A 229 23.80 -14.69 7.11
N ARG A 230 24.83 -14.78 6.26
CA ARG A 230 24.72 -14.62 4.80
C ARG A 230 25.19 -15.90 4.14
N TYR A 231 24.55 -16.24 3.03
CA TYR A 231 24.78 -17.47 2.28
C TYR A 231 25.14 -17.13 0.83
N TYR A 232 25.90 -18.03 0.20
CA TYR A 232 26.11 -18.04 -1.24
C TYR A 232 24.84 -18.57 -1.91
N ASP A 233 24.72 -18.37 -3.21
CA ASP A 233 23.60 -18.89 -3.99
C ASP A 233 23.52 -20.43 -3.97
N ASN A 234 24.65 -21.12 -3.76
CA ASN A 234 24.72 -22.58 -3.59
C ASN A 234 24.24 -23.06 -2.21
N GLY A 235 23.92 -22.15 -1.28
CA GLY A 235 23.43 -22.44 0.07
C GLY A 235 24.51 -22.58 1.15
N ASN A 236 25.80 -22.53 0.81
CA ASN A 236 26.87 -22.50 1.80
C ASN A 236 26.94 -21.13 2.49
N LEU A 237 27.47 -21.09 3.72
CA LEU A 237 27.68 -19.84 4.44
C LEU A 237 28.74 -18.98 3.75
N VAL A 238 28.49 -17.68 3.69
CA VAL A 238 29.44 -16.62 3.34
C VAL A 238 30.08 -16.10 4.61
N ILE A 239 29.22 -15.73 5.57
CA ILE A 239 29.63 -15.16 6.85
C ILE A 239 28.56 -15.39 7.92
N GLU A 240 29.01 -15.62 9.15
CA GLU A 240 28.22 -15.48 10.36
C GLU A 240 28.71 -14.24 11.13
N VAL A 241 27.79 -13.38 11.56
CA VAL A 241 28.11 -12.11 12.24
C VAL A 241 27.31 -12.02 13.53
N SER A 242 28.00 -11.92 14.66
CA SER A 242 27.37 -11.79 15.97
C SER A 242 27.08 -10.33 16.30
N TYR A 243 25.84 -10.06 16.71
CA TYR A 243 25.33 -8.74 17.08
C TYR A 243 24.74 -8.75 18.50
N LYS A 244 24.88 -7.61 19.18
CA LYS A 244 24.22 -7.31 20.45
C LYS A 244 23.73 -5.88 20.42
N ASN A 245 22.42 -5.68 20.53
CA ASN A 245 21.78 -4.35 20.41
C ASN A 245 22.26 -3.55 19.19
N ASP A 246 22.19 -4.15 17.99
CA ASP A 246 22.63 -3.56 16.70
C ASP A 246 24.15 -3.40 16.52
N GLU A 247 24.96 -3.62 17.56
CA GLU A 247 26.41 -3.50 17.48
C GLU A 247 27.10 -4.86 17.24
N LEU A 248 28.17 -4.86 16.43
CA LEU A 248 29.02 -6.04 16.28
C LEU A 248 29.60 -6.45 17.63
N HIS A 249 29.40 -7.71 17.98
CA HIS A 249 29.84 -8.25 19.27
C HIS A 249 30.08 -9.75 19.20
N GLY A 250 31.28 -10.20 19.57
CA GLY A 250 31.66 -11.60 19.59
C GLY A 250 32.30 -12.04 18.27
N ASP A 251 32.04 -13.27 17.88
CA ASP A 251 32.72 -13.92 16.76
C ASP A 251 32.03 -13.61 15.41
N LEU A 252 32.87 -13.37 14.40
CA LEU A 252 32.55 -13.30 12.99
C LEU A 252 33.28 -14.44 12.28
N LYS A 253 32.59 -15.25 11.50
CA LYS A 253 33.17 -16.40 10.80
C LYS A 253 32.99 -16.23 9.31
N TYR A 254 34.10 -16.18 8.58
CA TYR A 254 34.12 -16.10 7.12
C TYR A 254 34.32 -17.47 6.52
N TYR A 255 33.64 -17.74 5.42
CA TYR A 255 33.68 -19.04 4.77
C TYR A 255 33.97 -18.90 3.27
N THR A 256 34.65 -19.90 2.74
CA THR A 256 34.82 -20.09 1.31
C THR A 256 33.52 -20.62 0.68
N GLU A 257 33.42 -20.52 -0.64
CA GLU A 257 32.24 -20.94 -1.40
C GLU A 257 32.00 -22.46 -1.36
N ASP A 258 33.04 -23.26 -1.13
CA ASP A 258 32.95 -24.71 -0.86
C ASP A 258 32.65 -25.03 0.62
N GLY A 259 32.36 -24.01 1.44
CA GLY A 259 31.88 -24.17 2.82
C GLY A 259 32.97 -24.33 3.89
N LYS A 260 34.25 -24.12 3.55
CA LYS A 260 35.34 -24.20 4.54
C LYS A 260 35.47 -22.90 5.30
N LEU A 261 35.80 -22.98 6.59
CA LEU A 261 36.13 -21.81 7.39
C LEU A 261 37.39 -21.16 6.81
N LEU A 262 37.34 -19.86 6.56
CA LEU A 262 38.43 -19.05 6.04
C LEU A 262 39.13 -18.29 7.17
N ALA A 263 38.34 -17.58 7.98
CA ALA A 263 38.84 -16.79 9.09
C ALA A 263 37.81 -16.68 10.22
N LEU A 264 38.30 -16.59 11.45
CA LEU A 264 37.55 -16.23 12.64
C LEU A 264 38.04 -14.86 13.11
N VAL A 265 37.12 -13.89 13.14
CA VAL A 265 37.37 -12.51 13.55
C VAL A 265 36.55 -12.22 14.80
N LYS A 266 37.05 -11.41 15.72
CA LYS A 266 36.33 -10.99 16.93
C LYS A 266 36.04 -9.51 16.90
N ALA A 267 34.86 -9.13 17.37
CA ALA A 267 34.47 -7.74 17.50
C ALA A 267 33.94 -7.43 18.91
N GLU A 268 34.24 -6.23 19.40
CA GLU A 268 33.70 -5.68 20.64
C GLU A 268 33.33 -4.21 20.43
N ASN A 269 32.18 -3.79 20.98
CA ASN A 269 31.68 -2.40 20.90
C ASN A 269 31.68 -1.86 19.45
N GLY A 270 31.23 -2.69 18.50
CA GLY A 270 31.13 -2.33 17.09
C GLY A 270 32.43 -2.35 16.29
N ARG A 271 33.58 -2.72 16.89
CA ARG A 271 34.89 -2.75 16.21
C ARG A 271 35.51 -4.12 16.23
N ILE A 272 36.18 -4.49 15.14
CA ILE A 272 37.01 -5.70 15.10
C ILE A 272 38.23 -5.50 16.01
N THR A 273 38.53 -6.48 16.86
CA THR A 273 39.61 -6.42 17.86
C THR A 273 40.71 -7.44 17.62
N SER A 274 40.41 -8.55 16.96
CA SER A 274 41.39 -9.59 16.63
C SER A 274 40.86 -10.48 15.53
N GLY A 275 41.74 -11.26 14.89
CA GLY A 275 41.32 -12.31 13.98
C GLY A 275 42.40 -13.36 13.78
N LYS A 276 41.98 -14.52 13.28
CA LYS A 276 42.88 -15.59 12.85
C LYS A 276 42.33 -16.30 11.63
N CYS A 277 43.24 -16.71 10.75
CA CYS A 277 42.94 -17.59 9.64
C CYS A 277 42.64 -19.02 10.11
N PHE A 278 42.07 -19.85 9.22
CA PHE A 278 41.78 -21.25 9.51
C PHE A 278 43.04 -22.10 9.78
N ASN A 279 44.20 -21.67 9.27
CA ASN A 279 45.52 -22.28 9.50
C ASN A 279 46.20 -21.77 10.79
N ASP A 280 45.43 -21.11 11.67
CA ASP A 280 45.88 -20.49 12.92
C ASP A 280 46.88 -19.32 12.78
N LYS A 281 47.11 -18.80 11.57
CA LYS A 281 47.80 -17.51 11.38
C LYS A 281 46.99 -16.40 12.05
N VAL A 282 47.59 -15.72 13.02
CA VAL A 282 47.00 -14.54 13.68
C VAL A 282 47.09 -13.35 12.73
N LEU A 283 45.98 -12.61 12.57
CA LEU A 283 45.94 -11.40 11.76
C LEU A 283 46.58 -10.24 12.53
N THR A 284 47.43 -9.48 11.84
CA THR A 284 48.01 -8.24 12.35
C THR A 284 46.97 -7.12 12.36
N ASP A 285 47.20 -6.06 13.15
CA ASP A 285 46.32 -4.88 13.19
C ASP A 285 46.10 -4.27 11.80
N LYS A 286 47.15 -4.22 10.99
CA LYS A 286 47.07 -3.74 9.60
C LYS A 286 46.19 -4.65 8.73
N GLU A 287 46.27 -5.97 8.90
CA GLU A 287 45.41 -6.91 8.17
C GLU A 287 43.95 -6.80 8.63
N ILE A 288 43.71 -6.53 9.92
CA ILE A 288 42.38 -6.29 10.48
C ILE A 288 41.74 -5.03 9.88
N ASP A 289 42.49 -3.92 9.77
CA ASP A 289 41.99 -2.65 9.24
C ASP A 289 41.54 -2.73 7.77
N GLU A 290 42.07 -3.70 7.01
CA GLU A 290 41.69 -3.93 5.61
C GLU A 290 40.39 -4.75 5.47
N ILE A 291 39.88 -5.36 6.55
CA ILE A 291 38.63 -6.13 6.54
C ILE A 291 37.43 -5.17 6.48
N ASN A 292 36.94 -4.92 5.26
CA ASN A 292 35.80 -4.04 5.04
C ASN A 292 34.45 -4.72 5.27
N MET A 293 33.84 -4.49 6.44
CA MET A 293 32.50 -5.01 6.77
C MET A 293 31.37 -4.46 5.89
N ASN A 294 31.56 -3.33 5.20
CA ASN A 294 30.58 -2.80 4.26
C ASN A 294 30.63 -3.50 2.89
N ASP A 295 31.69 -4.27 2.63
CA ASP A 295 31.90 -5.01 1.38
C ASP A 295 32.45 -6.40 1.71
N ILE A 296 31.53 -7.29 2.09
CA ILE A 296 31.84 -8.67 2.50
C ILE A 296 32.53 -9.45 1.38
N GLU A 297 32.21 -9.18 0.13
CA GLU A 297 32.85 -9.85 -1.02
C GLU A 297 34.32 -9.46 -1.11
N LYS A 298 34.64 -8.16 -1.01
CA LYS A 298 36.02 -7.68 -0.95
C LYS A 298 36.76 -8.23 0.27
N ALA A 299 36.12 -8.27 1.44
CA ALA A 299 36.70 -8.86 2.64
C ALA A 299 37.06 -10.34 2.44
N ILE A 300 36.20 -11.12 1.77
CA ILE A 300 36.47 -12.52 1.47
C ILE A 300 37.63 -12.68 0.49
N VAL A 301 37.69 -11.87 -0.57
CA VAL A 301 38.83 -11.91 -1.52
C VAL A 301 40.14 -11.65 -0.77
N TYR A 302 40.17 -10.61 0.07
CA TYR A 302 41.33 -10.27 0.87
C TYR A 302 41.74 -11.40 1.83
N LEU A 303 40.77 -11.95 2.57
CA LEU A 303 41.02 -13.06 3.50
C LEU A 303 41.50 -14.32 2.77
N LYS A 304 41.01 -14.60 1.55
CA LYS A 304 41.50 -15.70 0.72
C LYS A 304 42.99 -15.51 0.40
N GLU A 305 43.41 -14.30 0.05
CA GLU A 305 44.81 -14.03 -0.27
C GLU A 305 45.73 -14.27 0.93
N ILE A 306 45.35 -13.85 2.13
CA ILE A 306 46.25 -13.92 3.29
C ILE A 306 46.14 -15.22 4.09
N CYS A 307 45.01 -15.92 4.01
CA CYS A 307 44.79 -17.17 4.74
C CYS A 307 45.09 -18.42 3.92
N LEU A 308 45.04 -18.36 2.58
CA LEU A 308 45.33 -19.53 1.72
C LEU A 308 46.76 -19.54 1.16
N LYS A 309 47.50 -18.41 1.12
CA LYS A 309 48.83 -18.34 0.49
C LYS A 309 49.99 -19.00 1.25
N GLU A 310 49.75 -19.77 2.30
CA GLU A 310 50.82 -20.45 3.07
C GLU A 310 50.62 -21.97 3.23
N SER A 311 49.64 -22.59 2.58
CA SER A 311 49.50 -24.06 2.64
C SER A 311 50.31 -24.83 1.58
N ASP A 312 50.85 -24.16 0.56
CA ASP A 312 51.50 -24.82 -0.59
C ASP A 312 53.04 -24.88 -0.49
N SER A 313 53.61 -24.57 0.67
CA SER A 313 55.05 -24.66 0.93
C SER A 313 55.37 -25.54 2.15
N LYS A 314 54.99 -26.81 2.10
CA LYS A 314 55.58 -27.88 2.93
C LYS A 314 55.73 -29.17 2.13
#